data_AF-A0AAN0JUB9-F1
#
_entry.id   AF-A0AAN0JUB9-F1
#
_cell.length_a   1.000
_cell.length_b   1.000
_cell.length_c   1.000
_cell.angle_alpha   90.00
_cell.angle_beta   90.00
_cell.angle_gamma   90.00
#
_symmetry.space_group_name_H-M   'P 1'
#
loop_
_entity.id
_entity.type
_entity.pdbx_description
1 polymer ?
#
loop_
_entity_poly.entity_id
_entity_poly.type
_entity_poly.pdbx_seq_one_letter_code
_entity_poly.pdbx_strand_id
1 'polypeptide(L)'
;MEVGQRSQENKINRNNQSVFGYGLANRLVFKNLREKLGLDQCRFCISGGAPLPKAVTDFYAGFDIALLQLYGMSETSSVATVNTLGNR
;
A
#
# COMPACT_ATOMS: atom_id res chain seq x y z
N MET A 1 -9.68 6.31 -0.81
CA MET A 1 -10.07 7.18 -1.94
C MET A 1 -10.15 6.30 -3.18
N GLU A 2 -11.25 6.37 -3.93
CA GLU A 2 -11.54 5.41 -5.01
C GLU A 2 -10.48 5.41 -6.13
N VAL A 3 -9.95 6.60 -6.46
CA VAL A 3 -8.87 6.77 -7.46
C VAL A 3 -7.54 6.14 -7.05
N GLY A 4 -7.24 6.08 -5.76
CA GLY A 4 -6.04 5.43 -5.23
C GLY A 4 -6.17 3.91 -5.28
N GLN A 5 -7.34 3.38 -4.87
CA GLN A 5 -7.64 1.95 -4.94
C GLN A 5 -7.61 1.43 -6.38
N ARG A 6 -8.26 2.12 -7.33
CA ARG A 6 -8.22 1.76 -8.76
C ARG A 6 -6.81 1.78 -9.35
N SER A 7 -5.97 2.73 -8.92
CA SER A 7 -4.59 2.81 -9.39
C SER A 7 -3.76 1.63 -8.88
N GLN A 8 -3.95 1.27 -7.61
CA GLN A 8 -3.31 0.08 -7.02
C GLN A 8 -3.83 -1.22 -7.65
N GLU A 9 -5.13 -1.32 -7.92
CA GLU A 9 -5.72 -2.47 -8.60
C GLU A 9 -5.18 -2.64 -10.04
N ASN A 10 -5.00 -1.54 -10.77
CA ASN A 10 -4.34 -1.59 -12.08
C ASN A 10 -2.87 -2.03 -11.98
N LYS A 11 -2.12 -1.53 -10.97
CA LYS A 11 -0.73 -1.97 -10.70
C LYS A 11 -0.67 -3.47 -10.37
N ILE A 12 -1.62 -3.98 -9.58
CA ILE A 12 -1.76 -5.39 -9.21
C ILE A 12 -2.00 -6.25 -10.45
N ASN A 13 -2.95 -5.84 -11.28
CA ASN A 13 -3.32 -6.56 -12.51
C ASN A 13 -2.30 -6.39 -13.66
N ARG A 14 -1.13 -5.77 -13.40
CA ARG A 14 -0.13 -5.41 -14.43
C ARG A 14 -0.77 -4.64 -15.62
N ASN A 15 -1.83 -3.89 -15.36
CA ASN A 15 -2.57 -3.18 -16.38
C ASN A 15 -2.11 -1.71 -16.41
N ASN A 16 -1.67 -1.23 -17.58
CA ASN A 16 -1.12 0.13 -17.72
C ASN A 16 -2.21 1.20 -17.95
N GLN A 17 -3.41 0.97 -17.43
CA GLN A 17 -4.54 1.88 -17.57
C GLN A 17 -4.39 3.05 -16.57
N SER A 18 -4.23 4.26 -17.10
CA SER A 18 -4.17 5.47 -16.27
C SER A 18 -5.56 5.74 -15.69
N VAL A 19 -5.67 5.81 -14.36
CA VAL A 19 -6.94 6.11 -13.71
C VAL A 19 -7.23 7.60 -13.86
N PHE A 20 -8.40 7.94 -14.40
CA PHE A 20 -8.84 9.33 -14.56
C PHE A 20 -8.83 10.04 -13.20
N GLY A 21 -8.23 11.24 -13.13
CA GLY A 21 -8.10 12.02 -11.90
C GLY A 21 -6.97 11.59 -10.95
N TYR A 22 -6.28 10.46 -11.21
CA TYR A 22 -5.16 10.03 -10.37
C TYR A 22 -4.01 11.04 -10.34
N GLY A 23 -3.64 11.64 -11.48
CA GLY A 23 -2.58 12.65 -11.51
C GLY A 23 -2.87 13.87 -10.62
N LEU A 24 -4.13 14.30 -10.57
CA LEU A 24 -4.57 15.41 -9.74
C LEU A 24 -4.59 15.02 -8.26
N ALA A 25 -5.17 13.86 -7.93
CA ALA A 25 -5.21 13.33 -6.57
C ALA A 25 -3.80 13.04 -6.02
N ASN A 26 -2.89 12.54 -6.86
CA ASN A 26 -1.51 12.28 -6.50
C ASN A 26 -0.78 13.58 -6.14
N ARG A 27 -0.93 14.62 -6.96
CA ARG A 27 -0.23 15.89 -6.76
C ARG A 27 -0.79 16.71 -5.59
N LEU A 28 -2.11 16.67 -5.38
CA LEU A 28 -2.78 17.47 -4.35
C LEU A 28 -2.83 16.77 -2.99
N VAL A 29 -3.07 15.45 -2.96
CA VAL A 29 -3.33 14.72 -1.71
C VAL A 29 -2.23 13.73 -1.41
N PHE A 30 -1.95 12.78 -2.31
CA PHE A 30 -1.06 11.65 -1.96
C PHE A 30 0.39 12.10 -1.71
N LYS A 31 0.91 13.01 -2.54
CA LYS A 31 2.26 13.56 -2.36
C LYS A 31 2.38 14.32 -1.04
N ASN A 32 1.49 15.29 -0.79
CA ASN A 32 1.49 16.05 0.46
C ASN A 32 1.32 15.16 1.70
N LEU A 33 0.47 14.13 1.62
CA LEU A 33 0.27 13.19 2.72
C LEU A 33 1.53 12.36 2.98
N ARG A 34 2.17 11.83 1.92
CA ARG A 34 3.42 11.08 2.04
C ARG A 34 4.56 11.95 2.58
N GLU A 35 4.67 13.19 2.11
CA GLU A 35 5.66 14.15 2.62
C GLU A 35 5.45 14.43 4.12
N LYS A 36 4.21 14.70 4.55
CA LYS A 36 3.90 14.95 5.97
C LYS A 36 4.07 13.74 6.88
N LEU A 37 3.81 12.54 6.38
CA LEU A 37 4.02 11.29 7.11
C LEU A 37 5.48 10.83 7.08
N GLY A 38 6.37 11.52 6.36
CA GLY A 38 7.75 11.07 6.13
C GLY A 38 7.87 9.83 5.24
N LEU A 39 6.80 9.46 4.55
CA LEU A 39 6.71 8.29 3.65
C LEU A 39 7.03 8.64 2.19
N ASP A 40 7.54 9.84 1.90
CA ASP A 40 7.89 10.27 0.55
C ASP A 40 8.93 9.33 -0.09
N GLN A 41 9.98 8.98 0.66
CA GLN A 41 11.02 8.04 0.22
C GLN A 41 10.73 6.57 0.53
N CYS A 42 9.63 6.28 1.22
CA CYS A 42 9.27 4.92 1.59
C CYS A 42 8.80 4.15 0.34
N ARG A 43 9.55 3.11 -0.06
CA ARG A 43 9.20 2.25 -1.19
C ARG A 43 8.29 1.08 -0.79
N PHE A 44 8.44 0.60 0.44
CA PHE A 44 7.70 -0.54 0.96
C PHE A 44 7.31 -0.26 2.39
N CYS A 45 6.01 -0.30 2.67
CA CYS A 45 5.49 -0.27 4.03
C CYS A 45 5.12 -1.69 4.41
N ILE A 46 5.78 -2.25 5.42
CA ILE A 46 5.55 -3.62 5.87
C ILE A 46 5.05 -3.58 7.32
N SER A 47 3.98 -4.32 7.61
CA SER A 47 3.36 -4.44 8.91
C SER A 47 3.31 -5.92 9.32
N GLY A 48 3.47 -6.21 10.61
CA GLY A 48 3.53 -7.56 11.16
C GLY A 48 3.23 -7.61 12.65
N GLY A 49 3.31 -8.81 13.22
CA GLY A 49 3.14 -9.06 14.65
C GLY A 49 1.68 -9.25 15.11
N ALA A 50 0.71 -8.76 14.34
CA ALA A 50 -0.72 -9.00 14.57
C ALA A 50 -1.50 -8.99 13.24
N PRO A 51 -2.64 -9.70 13.15
CA PRO A 51 -3.49 -9.66 11.97
C PRO A 51 -4.05 -8.25 11.76
N LEU A 52 -3.81 -7.68 10.57
CA LEU A 52 -4.30 -6.34 10.22
C LEU A 52 -5.68 -6.46 9.56
N PRO A 53 -6.69 -5.68 10.00
CA PRO A 53 -7.99 -5.70 9.34
C PRO A 53 -7.89 -5.22 7.89
N LYS A 54 -8.61 -5.88 6.98
CA LYS A 54 -8.64 -5.50 5.55
C LYS A 54 -9.00 -4.04 5.33
N ALA A 55 -9.91 -3.49 6.14
CA ALA A 55 -10.31 -2.08 6.08
C ALA A 55 -9.12 -1.11 6.26
N VAL A 56 -8.14 -1.45 7.09
CA VAL A 56 -6.94 -0.63 7.30
C VAL A 56 -6.07 -0.68 6.04
N THR A 57 -5.82 -1.88 5.51
CA THR A 57 -5.05 -2.07 4.28
C THR A 57 -5.69 -1.33 3.10
N ASP A 58 -7.01 -1.39 2.96
CA ASP A 58 -7.78 -0.68 1.93
C ASP A 58 -7.73 0.85 2.09
N PHE A 59 -7.73 1.35 3.33
CA PHE A 59 -7.59 2.78 3.61
C PHE A 59 -6.26 3.32 3.10
N TYR A 60 -5.14 2.66 3.43
CA TYR A 60 -3.80 3.06 2.97
C TYR A 60 -3.62 2.87 1.46
N ALA A 61 -4.17 1.80 0.88
CA ALA A 61 -4.19 1.60 -0.57
C ALA A 61 -4.90 2.76 -1.30
N GLY A 62 -5.94 3.32 -0.67
CA GLY A 62 -6.63 4.51 -1.14
C GLY A 62 -5.77 5.78 -1.21
N PHE A 63 -4.60 5.82 -0.57
CA PHE A 63 -3.63 6.92 -0.63
C PHE A 63 -2.39 6.59 -1.46
N ASP A 64 -2.45 5.57 -2.31
CA ASP A 64 -1.31 5.03 -3.05
C ASP A 64 -0.19 4.46 -2.15
N ILE A 65 -0.50 4.11 -0.90
CA ILE A 65 0.43 3.51 0.05
C ILE A 65 0.17 2.00 0.10
N ALA A 66 1.15 1.23 -0.35
CA ALA A 66 1.01 -0.20 -0.51
C ALA A 66 1.53 -0.93 0.74
N LEU A 67 0.62 -1.31 1.65
CA LEU A 67 0.96 -2.08 2.85
C LEU A 67 1.17 -3.56 2.54
N LEU A 68 2.27 -4.11 3.03
CA LEU A 68 2.60 -5.54 2.98
C LEU A 68 2.42 -6.14 4.38
N GLN A 69 1.78 -7.28 4.46
CA GLN A 69 1.67 -8.07 5.68
C GLN A 69 2.80 -9.08 5.72
N LEU A 70 3.62 -8.97 6.76
CA LEU A 70 4.59 -9.98 7.14
C LEU A 70 3.96 -10.88 8.20
N TYR A 71 4.19 -12.18 8.04
CA TYR A 71 3.90 -13.18 9.06
C TYR A 71 5.21 -13.72 9.60
N GLY A 72 5.31 -13.82 10.91
CA GLY A 72 6.46 -14.40 11.58
C GLY A 72 6.29 -14.34 13.09
N MET A 73 6.99 -15.24 13.77
CA MET A 73 7.06 -15.35 15.22
C MET A 73 8.54 -15.40 15.65
N SER A 74 8.81 -15.20 16.93
CA SER A 74 10.16 -15.39 17.48
C SER A 74 10.71 -16.79 17.17
N GLU A 75 9.85 -17.80 17.19
CA GLU A 75 10.11 -19.21 16.90
C GLU A 75 10.51 -19.46 15.44
N THR A 76 10.27 -18.51 14.55
CA THR A 76 10.59 -18.60 13.12
C THR A 76 11.60 -17.52 12.69
N SER A 77 12.50 -17.09 13.58
CA SER A 77 13.50 -16.05 13.29
C SER A 77 12.90 -14.70 12.86
N SER A 78 11.83 -14.27 13.55
CA SER A 78 11.07 -13.02 13.35
C SER A 78 10.22 -12.92 12.09
N VAL A 79 10.71 -13.30 10.91
CA VAL A 79 9.95 -13.19 9.65
C VAL A 79 9.95 -14.52 8.92
N ALA A 80 8.77 -15.12 8.78
CA ALA A 80 8.59 -16.35 8.01
C ALA A 80 8.23 -16.05 6.55
N THR A 81 7.23 -15.20 6.32
CA THR A 81 6.73 -14.87 4.98
C THR A 81 6.23 -13.43 4.88
N VAL A 82 6.23 -12.87 3.67
CA VAL A 82 5.64 -11.55 3.37
C VAL A 82 4.80 -11.69 2.11
N ASN A 83 3.62 -11.07 2.08
CA ASN A 83 2.83 -11.01 0.86
C ASN A 83 3.53 -10.15 -0.24
N THR A 84 3.12 -10.32 -1.49
CA THR A 84 3.66 -9.53 -2.61
C THR A 84 2.66 -8.46 -3.03
N LEU A 85 3.09 -7.48 -3.83
CA LEU A 85 2.16 -6.44 -4.26
C LEU A 85 0.94 -6.99 -5.00
N GLY A 86 1.07 -8.14 -5.68
CA GLY A 86 -0.01 -8.77 -6.45
C GLY A 86 -0.93 -9.72 -5.68
N ASN A 87 -0.63 -10.07 -4.42
CA ASN A 87 -1.40 -11.05 -3.66
C ASN A 87 -1.64 -10.57 -2.22
N ARG A 88 -2.34 -9.44 -2.05
CA ARG A 88 -2.51 -8.74 -0.77
C ARG A 88 -3.83 -8.98 -0.07
#